data_AF-A2D7B9-F1
#
_entry.id   AF-A2D7B9-F1
#
_cell.length_a   1.000
_cell.length_b   1.000
_cell.length_c   1.000
_cell.angle_alpha   90.00
_cell.angle_beta   90.00
_cell.angle_gamma   90.00
#
_symmetry.space_group_name_H-M   'P 1'
#
loop_
_entity.id
_entity.type
_entity.pdbx_description
1 polymer ?
#
loop_
_entity_poly.entity_id
_entity_poly.type
_entity_poly.pdbx_seq_one_letter_code
_entity_poly.pdbx_strand_id
1 'polypeptide(L)'
;MIYSREGDSSLSNTNITNCISQQATAFRYDYMKSTTKVKFCNFENLEATQKAISNLQNTDGIIERCNYINNSQTDKNYGLVHEYNKRLDVLDSVFRDNLKNKNGAIFSTISGQIYIFNCSIDTYSQSKNGGTISTSEMPMKPFFNDLKFIGISPCEGSLLIAQNKDKKDSIYKNIKLLSLINFFYHNI
;
A
#
# COMPACT_ATOMS: atom_id res chain seq x y z
N MET A 1 13.58 1.54 -1.20
CA MET A 1 12.68 2.20 -2.17
C MET A 1 12.69 1.42 -3.46
N ILE A 2 11.53 0.95 -3.90
CA ILE A 2 11.33 0.39 -5.24
C ILE A 2 10.97 1.53 -6.19
N TYR A 3 11.66 1.64 -7.33
CA TYR A 3 11.41 2.72 -8.29
C TYR A 3 11.31 2.18 -9.71
N SER A 4 10.27 2.58 -10.44
CA SER A 4 10.21 2.42 -11.89
C SER A 4 9.64 3.68 -12.55
N ARG A 5 10.14 3.99 -13.75
CA ARG A 5 9.80 5.22 -14.48
C ARG A 5 9.01 5.00 -15.76
N GLU A 6 9.12 3.84 -16.40
CA GLU A 6 8.35 3.52 -17.60
C GLU A 6 8.08 2.00 -17.66
N GLY A 7 7.17 1.59 -18.53
CA GLY A 7 6.82 0.18 -18.75
C GLY A 7 5.68 -0.31 -17.87
N ASP A 8 5.69 -1.60 -17.57
CA ASP A 8 4.72 -2.24 -16.69
C ASP A 8 5.30 -2.35 -15.28
N SER A 9 4.45 -2.15 -14.26
CA SER A 9 4.88 -2.32 -12.88
C SER A 9 3.88 -3.09 -12.04
N SER A 10 4.43 -3.97 -11.21
CA SER A 10 3.70 -4.61 -10.14
C SER A 10 4.62 -4.86 -8.96
N LEU A 11 4.05 -4.77 -7.77
CA LEU A 11 4.68 -5.13 -6.51
C LEU A 11 3.74 -6.07 -5.79
N SER A 12 4.21 -7.26 -5.41
CA SER A 12 3.36 -8.18 -4.67
C SER A 12 4.12 -8.98 -3.63
N ASN A 13 3.41 -9.41 -2.58
CA ASN A 13 3.95 -10.30 -1.54
C ASN A 13 5.29 -9.80 -0.99
N THR A 14 5.37 -8.50 -0.72
CA THR A 14 6.61 -7.80 -0.31
C THR A 14 6.44 -7.16 1.07
N ASN A 15 7.47 -7.23 1.91
CA ASN A 15 7.52 -6.56 3.21
C ASN A 15 8.69 -5.59 3.18
N ILE A 16 8.39 -4.32 3.38
CA ILE A 16 9.39 -3.26 3.52
C ILE A 16 9.22 -2.73 4.93
N THR A 17 10.26 -2.87 5.74
CA THR A 17 10.20 -2.42 7.13
C THR A 17 11.48 -1.77 7.62
N ASN A 18 11.32 -0.84 8.57
CA ASN A 18 12.40 -0.14 9.28
C ASN A 18 13.35 0.62 8.34
N CYS A 19 12.81 1.26 7.31
CA CYS A 19 13.60 2.04 6.36
C CYS A 19 13.30 3.54 6.52
N ILE A 20 14.31 4.37 6.30
CA ILE A 20 14.22 5.83 6.28
C ILE A 20 14.72 6.31 4.91
N SER A 21 13.98 7.21 4.27
CA SER A 21 14.37 7.85 3.01
C SER A 21 13.89 9.29 2.99
N GLN A 22 14.42 10.12 2.10
CA GLN A 22 13.87 11.46 1.89
C GLN A 22 12.47 11.40 1.26
N GLN A 23 12.25 10.45 0.35
CA GLN A 23 10.98 10.29 -0.36
C GLN A 23 10.74 8.83 -0.72
N ALA A 24 9.47 8.48 -0.91
CA ALA A 24 9.01 7.20 -1.46
C ALA A 24 9.65 5.98 -0.80
N THR A 25 9.73 5.98 0.53
CA THR A 25 10.46 4.94 1.29
C THR A 25 10.01 3.53 0.95
N ALA A 26 8.72 3.33 0.63
CA ALA A 26 8.19 2.09 0.06
C ALA A 26 8.48 2.01 -1.44
N PHE A 27 7.69 2.72 -2.27
CA PHE A 27 7.79 2.69 -3.72
C PHE A 27 7.48 4.03 -4.39
N ARG A 28 7.99 4.18 -5.62
CA ARG A 28 7.65 5.25 -6.55
C ARG A 28 7.47 4.70 -7.96
N TYR A 29 6.32 4.95 -8.55
CA TYR A 29 6.03 4.62 -9.94
C TYR A 29 5.66 5.88 -10.71
N ASP A 30 6.45 6.17 -11.74
CA ASP A 30 6.23 7.33 -12.60
C ASP A 30 5.89 6.84 -14.02
N TYR A 31 5.02 7.51 -14.78
CA TYR A 31 4.77 7.28 -16.22
C TYR A 31 4.62 5.82 -16.69
N MET A 32 4.00 4.96 -15.88
CA MET A 32 3.77 3.56 -16.27
C MET A 32 2.79 3.48 -17.45
N LYS A 33 3.07 2.53 -18.36
CA LYS A 33 2.24 2.29 -19.55
C LYS A 33 0.91 1.64 -19.19
N SER A 34 0.91 0.77 -18.19
CA SER A 34 -0.26 0.05 -17.69
C SER A 34 -0.57 0.44 -16.24
N THR A 35 -1.75 0.02 -15.77
CA THR A 35 -2.16 0.21 -14.37
C THR A 35 -1.19 -0.53 -13.44
N THR A 36 -0.52 0.24 -12.58
CA THR A 36 0.37 -0.25 -11.53
C THR A 36 -0.41 -1.06 -10.52
N LYS A 37 0.07 -2.26 -10.16
CA LYS A 37 -0.60 -3.12 -9.16
C LYS A 37 0.31 -3.38 -7.97
N VAL A 38 -0.08 -2.89 -6.79
CA VAL A 38 0.60 -3.16 -5.51
C VAL A 38 -0.33 -4.01 -4.65
N LYS A 39 0.03 -5.27 -4.40
CA LYS A 39 -0.86 -6.25 -3.76
C LYS A 39 -0.20 -7.03 -2.63
N PHE A 40 -0.93 -7.31 -1.56
CA PHE A 40 -0.45 -8.20 -0.49
C PHE A 40 0.91 -7.78 0.08
N CYS A 41 1.12 -6.47 0.28
CA CYS A 41 2.37 -5.93 0.78
C CYS A 41 2.25 -5.41 2.22
N ASN A 42 3.37 -5.41 2.94
CA ASN A 42 3.52 -4.76 4.24
C ASN A 42 4.50 -3.59 4.12
N PHE A 43 4.07 -2.44 4.59
CA PHE A 43 4.87 -1.24 4.72
C PHE A 43 4.81 -0.83 6.20
N GLU A 44 5.88 -1.11 6.94
CA GLU A 44 5.86 -1.00 8.39
C GLU A 44 7.09 -0.27 8.95
N ASN A 45 6.90 0.68 9.86
CA ASN A 45 8.00 1.47 10.43
C ASN A 45 8.83 2.18 9.36
N LEU A 46 8.18 2.69 8.32
CA LEU A 46 8.83 3.47 7.29
C LEU A 46 8.77 4.96 7.64
N GLU A 47 9.85 5.67 7.35
CA GLU A 47 9.92 7.12 7.51
C GLU A 47 10.31 7.78 6.18
N ALA A 48 9.53 8.78 5.75
CA ALA A 48 9.89 9.68 4.67
C ALA A 48 10.12 11.11 5.20
N THR A 49 11.36 11.57 5.14
CA THR A 49 11.76 12.83 5.80
C THR A 49 11.46 14.09 5.00
N GLN A 50 10.93 13.98 3.78
CA GLN A 50 10.57 15.13 2.94
C GLN A 50 9.28 14.96 2.14
N LYS A 51 8.81 13.73 1.86
CA LYS A 51 7.63 13.49 1.00
C LYS A 51 6.84 12.27 1.46
N ALA A 52 5.97 11.73 0.60
CA ALA A 52 5.20 10.52 0.83
C ALA A 52 6.05 9.25 0.99
N ILE A 53 5.47 8.23 1.63
CA ILE A 53 6.00 6.86 1.70
C ILE A 53 5.82 6.12 0.37
N SER A 54 4.67 6.31 -0.28
CA SER A 54 4.30 5.70 -1.55
C SER A 54 3.88 6.77 -2.55
N ASN A 55 4.46 6.76 -3.74
CA ASN A 55 4.19 7.74 -4.80
C ASN A 55 3.76 7.09 -6.11
N LEU A 56 2.69 7.62 -6.70
CA LEU A 56 2.28 7.34 -8.08
C LEU A 56 2.18 8.66 -8.86
N GLN A 57 2.95 8.77 -9.93
CA GLN A 57 2.99 9.95 -10.78
C GLN A 57 2.67 9.59 -12.24
N ASN A 58 1.63 10.22 -12.82
CA ASN A 58 1.23 9.95 -14.20
C ASN A 58 0.98 8.46 -14.50
N THR A 59 0.50 7.70 -13.52
CA THR A 59 0.15 6.29 -13.65
C THR A 59 -1.16 6.00 -12.94
N ASP A 60 -2.04 5.22 -13.57
CA ASP A 60 -3.17 4.64 -12.85
C ASP A 60 -2.66 3.53 -11.92
N GLY A 61 -3.22 3.43 -10.72
CA GLY A 61 -2.74 2.53 -9.68
C GLY A 61 -3.84 1.79 -8.94
N ILE A 62 -3.50 0.59 -8.47
CA ILE A 62 -4.30 -0.18 -7.53
C ILE A 62 -3.40 -0.60 -6.37
N ILE A 63 -3.77 -0.20 -5.15
CA ILE A 63 -3.19 -0.71 -3.90
C ILE A 63 -4.25 -1.60 -3.25
N GLU A 64 -3.99 -2.90 -3.19
CA GLU A 64 -4.96 -3.89 -2.73
C GLU A 64 -4.39 -4.77 -1.64
N ARG A 65 -5.12 -4.99 -0.54
CA ARG A 65 -4.72 -5.93 0.53
C ARG A 65 -3.34 -5.62 1.09
N CYS A 66 -3.02 -4.34 1.22
CA CYS A 66 -1.75 -3.89 1.78
C CYS A 66 -1.92 -3.38 3.20
N ASN A 67 -0.84 -3.47 3.98
CA ASN A 67 -0.75 -2.94 5.33
C ASN A 67 0.22 -1.74 5.32
N TYR A 68 -0.24 -0.61 5.84
CA TYR A 68 0.57 0.55 6.19
C TYR A 68 0.50 0.72 7.71
N ILE A 69 1.54 0.30 8.43
CA ILE A 69 1.56 0.26 9.89
C ILE A 69 2.70 1.11 10.43
N ASN A 70 2.40 2.00 11.39
CA ASN A 70 3.43 2.76 12.09
C ASN A 70 4.41 3.53 11.15
N ASN A 71 3.90 4.04 10.03
CA ASN A 71 4.70 4.83 9.11
C ASN A 71 4.59 6.32 9.43
N SER A 72 5.60 7.08 9.07
CA SER A 72 5.61 8.53 9.23
C SER A 72 6.16 9.25 8.01
N GLN A 73 5.66 10.46 7.81
CA GLN A 73 6.19 11.39 6.82
C GLN A 73 6.15 12.79 7.42
N THR A 74 7.06 13.69 7.04
CA THR A 74 7.24 14.99 7.74
C THR A 74 6.70 16.21 6.99
N ASP A 75 6.35 16.09 5.70
CA ASP A 75 5.87 17.22 4.90
C ASP A 75 4.34 17.36 4.97
N LYS A 76 3.89 18.54 5.43
CA LYS A 76 2.46 18.86 5.57
C LYS A 76 1.68 18.85 4.26
N ASN A 77 2.36 18.97 3.12
CA ASN A 77 1.72 19.01 1.80
C ASN A 77 1.50 17.61 1.21
N TYR A 78 2.08 16.57 1.82
CA TYR A 78 2.00 15.20 1.31
C TYR A 78 1.18 14.28 2.23
N GLY A 79 0.73 13.19 1.64
CA GLY A 79 0.14 12.05 2.31
C GLY A 79 1.17 10.93 2.47
N LEU A 80 0.90 9.93 3.31
CA LEU A 80 1.67 8.67 3.27
C LEU A 80 1.60 8.03 1.87
N VAL A 81 0.40 8.01 1.30
CA VAL A 81 0.14 7.59 -0.07
C VAL A 81 -0.22 8.83 -0.88
N HIS A 82 0.51 9.06 -1.96
CA HIS A 82 0.35 10.24 -2.79
C HIS A 82 0.17 9.88 -4.27
N GLU A 83 -0.80 10.54 -4.88
CA GLU A 83 -1.18 10.38 -6.28
C GLU A 83 -1.12 11.78 -6.94
N TYR A 84 -0.41 11.91 -8.06
CA TYR A 84 -0.25 13.21 -8.72
C TYR A 84 -1.34 13.58 -9.73
N ASN A 85 -1.63 12.75 -10.74
CA ASN A 85 -2.28 13.19 -11.99
C ASN A 85 -3.28 12.19 -12.61
N LYS A 86 -3.48 11.03 -12.00
CA LYS A 86 -4.19 9.86 -12.52
C LYS A 86 -5.09 9.27 -11.45
N ARG A 87 -5.62 8.07 -11.68
CA ARG A 87 -6.51 7.40 -10.74
C ARG A 87 -5.75 6.40 -9.87
N LEU A 88 -6.02 6.41 -8.57
CA LEU A 88 -5.57 5.42 -7.61
C LEU A 88 -6.77 4.82 -6.89
N ASP A 89 -6.93 3.51 -7.00
CA ASP A 89 -7.88 2.74 -6.19
C ASP A 89 -7.14 2.09 -5.01
N VAL A 90 -7.62 2.35 -3.80
CA VAL A 90 -7.12 1.74 -2.56
C VAL A 90 -8.20 0.80 -2.04
N LEU A 91 -7.92 -0.49 -2.09
CA LEU A 91 -8.88 -1.57 -1.88
C LEU A 91 -8.44 -2.44 -0.71
N ASP A 92 -9.38 -2.84 0.14
CA ASP A 92 -9.17 -3.93 1.12
C ASP A 92 -7.87 -3.75 1.93
N SER A 93 -7.52 -2.54 2.36
CA SER A 93 -6.20 -2.24 2.94
C SER A 93 -6.32 -1.68 4.36
N VAL A 94 -5.22 -1.77 5.12
CA VAL A 94 -5.16 -1.34 6.53
C VAL A 94 -4.14 -0.22 6.69
N PHE A 95 -4.57 0.87 7.32
CA PHE A 95 -3.75 2.01 7.70
C PHE A 95 -3.90 2.21 9.21
N ARG A 96 -2.84 1.96 9.97
CA ARG A 96 -2.89 2.00 11.45
C ARG A 96 -1.61 2.56 12.07
N ASP A 97 -1.76 3.29 13.15
CA ASP A 97 -0.70 3.93 13.95
C ASP A 97 0.24 4.82 13.12
N ASN A 98 -0.28 5.32 12.00
CA ASN A 98 0.45 6.14 11.05
C ASN A 98 0.48 7.62 11.49
N LEU A 99 1.46 8.38 10.98
CA LEU A 99 1.60 9.82 11.21
C LEU A 99 1.72 10.21 12.69
N LYS A 100 2.57 9.51 13.46
CA LYS A 100 2.80 9.84 14.89
C LYS A 100 3.26 11.28 15.14
N ASN A 101 3.92 11.90 14.16
CA ASN A 101 4.33 13.30 14.19
C ASN A 101 3.20 14.30 13.86
N LYS A 102 2.00 13.81 13.52
CA LYS A 102 0.80 14.59 13.16
C LYS A 102 0.98 15.53 11.97
N ASN A 103 1.97 15.28 11.11
CA ASN A 103 2.22 16.09 9.92
C ASN A 103 1.60 15.46 8.67
N GLY A 104 1.05 16.32 7.80
CA GLY A 104 0.43 15.96 6.52
C GLY A 104 -0.81 15.06 6.66
N ALA A 105 -0.97 14.12 5.74
CA ALA A 105 -2.17 13.31 5.61
C ALA A 105 -1.89 11.81 5.43
N ILE A 106 -2.91 10.95 5.52
CA ILE A 106 -2.77 9.55 5.10
C ILE A 106 -2.75 9.50 3.58
N PHE A 107 -3.68 10.22 2.94
CA PHE A 107 -3.75 10.33 1.49
C PHE A 107 -3.60 11.77 1.05
N SER A 108 -2.89 12.00 -0.04
CA SER A 108 -2.99 13.28 -0.72
C SER A 108 -2.94 13.16 -2.22
N THR A 109 -3.54 14.15 -2.90
CA THR A 109 -3.49 14.27 -4.35
C THR A 109 -3.31 15.71 -4.80
N ILE A 110 -2.65 15.90 -5.94
CA ILE A 110 -2.58 17.21 -6.62
C ILE A 110 -3.69 17.29 -7.66
N SER A 111 -3.55 16.65 -8.83
CA SER A 111 -4.51 16.75 -9.95
C SER A 111 -5.19 15.44 -10.32
N GLY A 112 -4.99 14.37 -9.55
CA GLY A 112 -5.65 13.10 -9.81
C GLY A 112 -6.70 12.75 -8.76
N GLN A 113 -6.94 11.45 -8.62
CA GLN A 113 -8.12 10.90 -7.98
C GLN A 113 -7.74 9.70 -7.13
N ILE A 114 -8.13 9.71 -5.86
CA ILE A 114 -7.99 8.56 -4.96
C ILE A 114 -9.37 8.08 -4.55
N TYR A 115 -9.65 6.81 -4.77
CA TYR A 115 -10.87 6.16 -4.33
C TYR A 115 -10.54 5.10 -3.30
N ILE A 116 -11.20 5.15 -2.15
CA ILE A 116 -10.90 4.29 -1.00
C ILE A 116 -12.10 3.39 -0.75
N PHE A 117 -11.90 2.09 -0.89
CA PHE A 117 -12.93 1.07 -0.80
C PHE A 117 -12.55 0.02 0.22
N ASN A 118 -13.47 -0.31 1.11
CA ASN A 118 -13.31 -1.42 2.06
C ASN A 118 -11.98 -1.41 2.83
N CYS A 119 -11.52 -0.23 3.27
CA CYS A 119 -10.28 -0.07 4.03
C CYS A 119 -10.56 0.17 5.52
N SER A 120 -9.61 -0.20 6.38
CA SER A 120 -9.60 0.15 7.81
C SER A 120 -8.54 1.21 8.06
N ILE A 121 -8.97 2.34 8.61
CA ILE A 121 -8.14 3.53 8.83
C ILE A 121 -8.48 4.07 10.21
N ASP A 122 -7.53 4.06 11.13
CA ASP A 122 -7.74 4.47 12.52
C ASP A 122 -7.89 5.99 12.69
N THR A 123 -7.03 6.76 12.01
CA THR A 123 -7.07 8.23 11.99
C THR A 123 -7.05 8.72 10.55
N TYR A 124 -8.25 8.87 9.97
CA TYR A 124 -8.39 9.38 8.61
C TYR A 124 -7.97 10.84 8.50
N SER A 125 -7.11 11.14 7.53
CA SER A 125 -6.74 12.50 7.15
C SER A 125 -6.42 12.57 5.66
N GLN A 126 -6.76 13.69 5.04
CA GLN A 126 -6.57 13.91 3.60
C GLN A 126 -6.06 15.32 3.30
N SER A 127 -5.25 15.45 2.24
CA SER A 127 -4.84 16.74 1.67
C SER A 127 -5.10 16.76 0.16
N LYS A 128 -5.64 17.85 -0.36
CA LYS A 128 -6.03 17.99 -1.77
C LYS A 128 -5.47 19.28 -2.33
N ASN A 129 -4.81 19.22 -3.48
CA ASN A 129 -4.32 20.39 -4.20
C ASN A 129 -4.72 20.36 -5.68
N GLY A 130 -6.03 20.32 -5.96
CA GLY A 130 -6.59 20.32 -7.32
C GLY A 130 -7.27 19.01 -7.78
N GLY A 131 -7.38 18.01 -6.89
CA GLY A 131 -7.85 16.65 -7.20
C GLY A 131 -8.89 16.13 -6.21
N THR A 132 -9.29 14.87 -6.36
CA THR A 132 -10.40 14.27 -5.60
C THR A 132 -9.94 13.10 -4.75
N ILE A 133 -10.45 13.03 -3.52
CA ILE A 133 -10.33 11.84 -2.67
C ILE A 133 -11.74 11.50 -2.22
N SER A 134 -12.19 10.28 -2.53
CA SER A 134 -13.51 9.76 -2.20
C SER A 134 -13.42 8.58 -1.22
N THR A 135 -14.23 8.67 -0.17
CA THR A 135 -14.42 7.63 0.85
C THR A 135 -15.86 7.13 0.87
N SER A 136 -16.67 7.43 -0.15
CA SER A 136 -18.10 7.09 -0.20
C SER A 136 -18.38 5.59 -0.10
N GLU A 137 -17.39 4.76 -0.41
CA GLU A 137 -17.45 3.30 -0.37
C GLU A 137 -16.59 2.71 0.77
N MET A 138 -16.21 3.52 1.75
CA MET A 138 -15.63 3.01 2.99
C MET A 138 -16.74 2.40 3.86
N PRO A 139 -16.58 1.13 4.28
CA PRO A 139 -17.56 0.45 5.12
C PRO A 139 -17.58 1.05 6.52
N MET A 140 -18.74 0.98 7.19
CA MET A 140 -18.83 1.31 8.62
C MET A 140 -18.09 0.32 9.51
N LYS A 141 -17.90 -0.92 9.05
CA LYS A 141 -17.13 -1.95 9.75
C LYS A 141 -15.69 -1.95 9.24
N PRO A 142 -14.68 -1.93 10.12
CA PRO A 142 -13.29 -2.00 9.69
C PRO A 142 -12.99 -3.28 8.92
N PHE A 143 -12.31 -3.15 7.78
CA PHE A 143 -11.67 -4.29 7.11
C PHE A 143 -10.47 -4.78 7.93
N PHE A 144 -10.35 -6.10 8.12
CA PHE A 144 -9.19 -6.69 8.76
C PHE A 144 -8.38 -7.47 7.73
N ASN A 145 -7.09 -7.15 7.67
CA ASN A 145 -6.14 -7.88 6.86
C ASN A 145 -5.45 -8.94 7.71
N ASP A 146 -5.67 -10.22 7.40
CA ASP A 146 -5.04 -11.35 8.11
C ASP A 146 -3.58 -11.60 7.70
N LEU A 147 -2.99 -10.72 6.87
CA LEU A 147 -1.60 -10.86 6.47
C LEU A 147 -0.67 -10.72 7.68
N LYS A 148 -0.03 -11.83 8.04
CA LYS A 148 1.09 -11.87 8.96
C LYS A 148 2.37 -12.09 8.17
N PHE A 149 3.27 -11.12 8.23
CA PHE A 149 4.57 -11.17 7.58
C PHE A 149 5.62 -11.61 8.61
N ILE A 150 6.32 -12.70 8.32
CA ILE A 150 7.26 -13.33 9.24
C ILE A 150 8.65 -13.20 8.62
N GLY A 151 9.39 -12.17 9.02
CA GLY A 151 10.72 -11.89 8.50
C GLY A 151 11.25 -10.54 9.01
N ILE A 152 12.48 -10.56 9.52
CA ILE A 152 13.09 -9.50 10.34
C ILE A 152 14.21 -8.73 9.63
N SER A 153 14.46 -8.97 8.36
CA SER A 153 15.52 -8.23 7.65
C SER A 153 15.01 -6.85 7.23
N PRO A 154 15.63 -5.76 7.72
CA PRO A 154 15.33 -4.40 7.26
C PRO A 154 15.57 -4.30 5.75
N CYS A 155 14.65 -3.64 5.06
CA CYS A 155 14.78 -3.25 3.66
C CYS A 155 14.97 -4.37 2.59
N GLU A 156 14.86 -5.68 2.92
CA GLU A 156 14.51 -6.77 1.98
C GLU A 156 14.41 -8.14 2.69
N GLY A 157 13.39 -8.94 2.34
CA GLY A 157 13.27 -10.34 2.77
C GLY A 157 12.18 -11.11 2.00
N SER A 158 12.43 -12.37 1.66
CA SER A 158 11.39 -13.27 1.10
C SER A 158 10.32 -13.58 2.15
N LEU A 159 9.06 -13.59 1.75
CA LEU A 159 7.92 -13.62 2.66
C LEU A 159 7.17 -14.96 2.74
N LEU A 160 6.77 -15.28 3.96
CA LEU A 160 5.77 -16.30 4.29
C LEU A 160 4.47 -15.58 4.64
N ILE A 161 3.36 -15.95 3.98
CA ILE A 161 2.01 -15.47 4.35
C ILE A 161 1.38 -16.54 5.26
N ALA A 162 1.00 -16.16 6.48
CA ALA A 162 0.13 -17.00 7.29
C ALA A 162 -1.33 -16.73 6.90
N GLN A 163 -2.07 -17.77 6.49
CA GLN A 163 -3.53 -17.72 6.50
C GLN A 163 -4.02 -18.27 7.84
N ASN A 164 -4.75 -17.47 8.62
CA ASN A 164 -5.39 -17.98 9.83
C ASN A 164 -6.55 -18.90 9.42
N LYS A 165 -6.45 -20.20 9.74
CA LYS A 165 -7.61 -21.07 9.89
C LYS A 165 -7.78 -21.30 11.39
N ASP A 166 -8.66 -20.51 11.99
CA ASP A 166 -9.02 -20.55 13.42
C ASP A 166 -7.87 -20.36 14.43
N LYS A 167 -8.24 -19.93 15.64
CA LYS A 167 -7.39 -19.35 16.69
C LYS A 167 -6.25 -20.24 17.24
N LYS A 168 -5.96 -21.40 16.66
CA LYS A 168 -4.93 -22.32 17.19
C LYS A 168 -3.91 -22.87 16.19
N ASP A 169 -4.14 -22.82 14.88
CA ASP A 169 -3.21 -23.41 13.91
C ASP A 169 -2.96 -22.48 12.71
N SER A 170 -1.92 -21.63 12.81
CA SER A 170 -1.44 -20.86 11.66
C SER A 170 -0.58 -21.76 10.75
N ILE A 171 -1.07 -22.09 9.56
CA ILE A 171 -0.27 -22.75 8.52
C ILE A 171 0.52 -21.67 7.77
N TYR A 172 1.84 -21.75 7.81
CA TYR A 172 2.74 -20.85 7.10
C TYR A 172 2.98 -21.39 5.69
N LYS A 173 2.46 -20.71 4.66
CA LYS A 173 2.76 -21.06 3.26
C LYS A 173 3.85 -20.14 2.71
N ASN A 174 4.91 -20.77 2.21
CA ASN A 174 5.97 -20.11 1.47
C ASN A 174 5.46 -19.85 0.05
N ILE A 175 5.21 -18.58 -0.31
CA ILE A 175 4.78 -18.22 -1.67
C ILE A 175 6.05 -18.00 -2.52
N LYS A 176 6.84 -19.06 -2.66
CA LYS A 176 7.57 -19.28 -3.90
C LYS A 176 6.69 -20.21 -4.74
N LEU A 177 6.24 -19.73 -5.89
CA LEU A 177 5.37 -20.41 -6.86
C LEU A 177 3.92 -20.68 -6.41
N LEU A 178 3.06 -19.68 -6.63
CA LEU A 178 1.90 -19.92 -7.49
C LEU A 178 1.95 -18.88 -8.62
N SER A 179 3.03 -18.96 -9.42
CA SER A 179 2.94 -18.54 -10.80
C SER A 179 1.80 -19.37 -11.42
N LEU A 180 0.70 -18.72 -11.78
CA LEU A 180 -0.09 -19.03 -12.96
C LEU A 180 0.04 -20.48 -13.47
N ILE A 181 -0.53 -21.46 -12.76
CA ILE A 181 -0.93 -22.77 -13.29
C ILE A 181 -2.03 -23.28 -12.34
N ASN A 182 -3.23 -23.50 -12.89
CA ASN A 182 -4.38 -24.23 -12.31
C ASN A 182 -5.35 -23.50 -11.36
N PHE A 183 -5.98 -22.42 -11.82
CA PHE A 183 -7.37 -22.11 -11.41
C PHE A 183 -8.39 -22.09 -12.57
N PHE A 184 -8.03 -22.68 -13.71
CA PHE A 184 -9.01 -23.20 -14.67
C PHE A 184 -9.12 -24.70 -14.49
N TYR A 185 -9.94 -25.14 -13.54
CA TYR A 185 -10.69 -26.39 -13.63
C TYR A 185 -11.73 -26.37 -12.51
N HIS A 186 -12.89 -25.79 -12.78
CA HIS A 186 -14.20 -26.48 -12.68
C HIS A 186 -15.33 -25.53 -13.08
N ASN A 187 -16.34 -26.12 -13.73
CA ASN A 187 -17.49 -25.55 -14.44
C ASN A 187 -17.14 -25.28 -15.92
N ILE A 188 -17.37 -26.18 -16.89
CA ILE A 188 -18.33 -27.30 -17.05
C ILE A 188 -17.62 -28.45 -17.77
#